data_AF-A0A7C2VIC9-F1
#
_entry.id   AF-A0A7C2VIC9-F1
#
_cell.length_a   1.000
_cell.length_b   1.000
_cell.length_c   1.000
_cell.angle_alpha   90.00
_cell.angle_beta   90.00
_cell.angle_gamma   90.00
#
_symmetry.space_group_name_H-M   'P 1'
#
loop_
_entity.id
_entity.type
_entity.pdbx_description
1 polymer ?
#
loop_
_entity_poly.entity_id
_entity_poly.type
_entity_poly.pdbx_seq_one_letter_code
_entity_poly.pdbx_strand_id
1 'polypeptide(L)'
;MAAVDPRRTSSTCPVCGSKLRENGYRRLKCHRCGFEGNRDHIAILNIERRALSILHMGGSEILSNALQMKDVFTNRCGEPMNSLRGTLA
;
A
#
# COMPACT_ATOMS: atom_id res chain seq x y z
N MET A 1 -4.89 1.87 22.96
CA MET A 1 -5.01 1.31 21.60
C MET A 1 -6.22 1.96 20.93
N ALA A 2 -6.04 2.59 19.78
CA ALA A 2 -7.16 3.16 19.04
C ALA A 2 -7.91 2.03 18.31
N ALA A 3 -9.21 1.89 18.55
CA ALA A 3 -10.04 0.91 17.87
C ALA A 3 -10.35 1.40 16.44
N VAL A 4 -9.92 0.66 15.42
CA VAL A 4 -10.25 0.93 14.01
C VAL A 4 -11.25 -0.11 13.53
N ASP A 5 -12.36 0.33 12.95
CA ASP A 5 -13.31 -0.57 12.30
C ASP A 5 -12.66 -1.19 11.03
N PRO A 6 -12.48 -2.52 10.97
CA PRO A 6 -11.87 -3.18 9.81
C PRO A 6 -12.84 -3.32 8.62
N ARG A 7 -14.12 -2.98 8.76
CA ARG A 7 -15.12 -3.18 7.70
C ARG A 7 -14.82 -2.34 6.46
N ARG A 8 -15.00 -2.98 5.30
CA ARG A 8 -14.88 -2.40 3.94
C ARG A 8 -13.53 -1.75 3.62
N THR A 9 -12.44 -2.17 4.27
CA THR A 9 -11.08 -1.64 4.01
C THR A 9 -10.44 -2.25 2.77
N SER A 10 -10.93 -3.39 2.27
CA SER A 10 -10.29 -4.09 1.16
C SER A 10 -10.80 -3.69 -0.24
N SER A 11 -11.73 -2.74 -0.35
CA SER A 11 -12.32 -2.33 -1.64
C SER A 11 -11.97 -0.90 -2.06
N THR A 12 -11.19 -0.21 -1.23
CA THR A 12 -10.83 1.20 -1.43
C THR A 12 -9.35 1.32 -1.76
N CYS A 13 -9.02 2.10 -2.78
CA CYS A 13 -7.63 2.33 -3.15
C CYS A 13 -6.92 3.12 -2.04
N PRO A 14 -5.82 2.60 -1.46
CA PRO A 14 -5.09 3.30 -0.41
C PRO A 14 -4.36 4.54 -0.93
N VAL A 15 -4.19 4.69 -2.24
CA VAL A 15 -3.55 5.85 -2.85
C VAL A 15 -4.57 6.97 -3.05
N CYS A 16 -5.56 6.76 -3.94
CA CYS A 16 -6.48 7.81 -4.40
C CYS A 16 -7.92 7.68 -3.88
N GLY A 17 -8.22 6.69 -3.05
CA GLY A 17 -9.55 6.52 -2.44
C GLY A 17 -10.66 6.00 -3.38
N SER A 18 -10.38 5.76 -4.67
CA SER A 18 -11.39 5.19 -5.56
C SER A 18 -11.65 3.71 -5.29
N LYS A 19 -12.81 3.21 -5.72
CA LYS A 19 -13.13 1.78 -5.64
C LYS A 19 -12.18 0.95 -6.50
N LEU A 20 -11.66 -0.12 -5.92
CA LEU A 20 -10.84 -1.11 -6.62
C LEU A 20 -11.73 -2.11 -7.36
N ARG A 21 -11.18 -2.69 -8.43
CA ARG A 21 -11.81 -3.77 -9.21
C ARG A 21 -10.97 -5.05 -9.10
N GLU A 22 -11.62 -6.19 -9.22
CA GLU A 22 -10.93 -7.49 -9.23
C GLU A 22 -10.03 -7.60 -10.46
N ASN A 23 -8.79 -8.08 -10.26
CA ASN A 23 -7.79 -8.24 -11.31
C ASN A 23 -7.09 -9.61 -11.19
N GLY A 24 -7.90 -10.68 -11.14
CA GLY A 24 -7.45 -12.05 -10.94
C GLY A 24 -7.56 -12.54 -9.49
N TYR A 25 -6.92 -13.67 -9.17
CA TYR A 25 -7.06 -14.30 -7.86
C TYR A 25 -6.47 -13.45 -6.74
N ARG A 26 -7.31 -13.02 -5.80
CA ARG A 26 -6.99 -12.21 -4.61
C ARG A 26 -6.34 -10.84 -4.88
N ARG A 27 -6.25 -10.42 -6.14
CA ARG A 27 -5.65 -9.15 -6.59
C ARG A 27 -6.71 -8.14 -6.96
N LEU A 28 -6.45 -6.89 -6.62
CA LEU A 28 -7.32 -5.75 -6.87
C LEU A 28 -6.54 -4.66 -7.57
N LYS A 29 -7.15 -4.03 -8.57
CA LYS A 29 -6.56 -2.96 -9.36
C LYS A 29 -7.41 -1.70 -9.32
N CYS A 30 -6.74 -0.57 -9.19
CA CYS A 30 -7.33 0.75 -9.27
C CYS A 30 -7.35 1.24 -10.72
N HIS A 31 -8.53 1.59 -11.24
CA HIS A 31 -8.63 2.13 -12.60
C HIS A 31 -8.12 3.58 -12.70
N ARG A 32 -8.11 4.34 -11.59
CA ARG A 32 -7.75 5.77 -11.61
C ARG A 32 -6.25 6.00 -11.53
N CYS A 33 -5.57 5.33 -10.59
CA CYS A 33 -4.14 5.55 -10.34
C CYS A 33 -3.26 4.34 -10.72
N GLY A 34 -3.85 3.26 -11.26
CA GLY A 34 -3.10 2.07 -11.69
C GLY A 34 -2.59 1.16 -10.57
N PHE A 35 -2.76 1.55 -9.30
CA PHE A 35 -2.34 0.75 -8.14
C PHE A 35 -2.92 -0.66 -8.19
N GLU A 36 -2.08 -1.66 -7.95
CA GLU A 36 -2.48 -3.06 -7.91
C GLU A 36 -1.86 -3.78 -6.72
N GLY A 37 -2.65 -4.60 -6.02
CA GLY A 37 -2.15 -5.34 -4.87
C GLY A 37 -3.10 -6.43 -4.38
N ASN A 38 -2.61 -7.25 -3.46
CA ASN A 38 -3.42 -8.26 -2.79
C ASN A 38 -4.46 -7.62 -1.86
N ARG A 39 -5.62 -8.26 -1.75
CA ARG A 39 -6.75 -7.80 -0.92
C ARG A 39 -6.37 -7.54 0.54
N ASP A 40 -5.51 -8.40 1.11
CA ASP A 40 -5.05 -8.29 2.50
C ASP A 40 -4.08 -7.13 2.68
N HIS A 41 -3.17 -6.92 1.73
CA HIS A 41 -2.23 -5.81 1.74
C HIS A 41 -2.97 -4.47 1.67
N ILE A 42 -3.99 -4.38 0.82
CA ILE A 42 -4.87 -3.20 0.74
C ILE A 42 -5.62 -2.96 2.05
N ALA A 43 -6.10 -4.03 2.69
CA ALA A 43 -6.81 -3.90 3.97
C ALA A 43 -5.88 -3.34 5.06
N ILE A 44 -4.64 -3.83 5.16
CA ILE A 44 -3.63 -3.34 6.11
C ILE A 44 -3.36 -1.85 5.89
N LEU A 45 -3.08 -1.43 4.65
CA LEU A 45 -2.80 -0.02 4.33
C LEU A 45 -3.97 0.90 4.69
N ASN A 46 -5.20 0.47 4.45
CA ASN A 46 -6.38 1.27 4.80
C ASN A 46 -6.66 1.30 6.31
N ILE A 47 -6.36 0.22 7.04
CA ILE A 47 -6.45 0.21 8.51
C ILE A 47 -5.41 1.14 9.12
N GLU A 48 -4.16 1.08 8.64
CA GLU A 48 -3.07 1.95 9.07
C GLU A 48 -3.40 3.43 8.82
N ARG A 49 -3.88 3.76 7.62
CA ARG A 49 -4.31 5.13 7.29
C ARG A 49 -5.42 5.62 8.22
N ARG A 50 -6.40 4.77 8.58
CA ARG A 50 -7.46 5.11 9.55
C ARG A 50 -6.89 5.30 10.95
N ALA A 51 -5.98 4.43 11.39
CA ALA A 51 -5.31 4.55 12.69
C ALA A 51 -4.56 5.88 12.80
N LEU A 52 -3.75 6.22 11.79
CA LEU A 52 -3.03 7.49 11.72
C LEU A 52 -3.98 8.69 11.72
N SER A 53 -5.11 8.60 11.01
CA SER A 53 -6.11 9.67 11.01
C SER A 53 -6.73 9.90 12.41
N ILE A 54 -6.99 8.84 13.17
CA ILE A 54 -7.47 8.95 14.56
C ILE A 54 -6.40 9.57 15.46
N LEU A 55 -5.13 9.18 15.28
CA LEU A 55 -4.01 9.71 16.07
C LEU A 55 -3.76 11.19 15.77
N HIS A 56 -3.80 11.62 14.51
CA HIS A 56 -3.59 13.02 14.12
C HIS A 56 -4.71 13.96 14.57
N MET A 57 -5.94 13.45 14.72
CA MET A 57 -7.06 14.23 15.28
C MET A 57 -6.97 14.40 16.81
N GLY A 58 -6.12 13.62 17.49
CA GLY A 58 -5.98 13.60 18.95
C GLY A 58 -4.82 14.41 19.53
N GLY A 59 -4.07 15.17 18.72
CA GLY A 59 -2.97 16.00 19.21
C GLY A 59 -1.96 16.31 18.11
N SER A 60 -1.99 17.55 17.63
CA SER A 60 -0.86 18.16 16.94
C SER A 60 0.29 18.27 17.94
N GLU A 61 1.26 17.34 17.93
CA GLU A 61 2.68 17.58 18.31
C GLU A 61 3.60 16.33 18.33
N ILE A 62 3.17 15.13 17.93
CA ILE A 62 4.08 13.94 17.90
C ILE A 62 4.57 13.57 16.48
N LEU A 63 4.22 14.33 15.43
CA LEU A 63 4.68 14.06 14.06
C LEU A 63 6.06 14.67 13.72
N SER A 64 6.74 15.38 14.62
CA SER A 64 8.08 15.90 14.29
C SER A 64 9.17 14.82 14.32
N ASN A 65 9.00 13.73 15.08
CA ASN A 65 10.05 12.72 15.24
C ASN A 65 9.75 11.37 14.56
N ALA A 66 8.49 11.04 14.26
CA ALA A 66 8.15 9.77 13.61
C ALA A 66 8.26 9.80 12.06
N LEU A 67 8.20 10.98 11.44
CA LEU A 67 8.34 11.15 9.99
C LEU A 67 9.80 11.05 9.49
N GLN A 68 10.77 10.81 10.39
CA GLN A 68 12.16 10.60 10.00
C GLN A 68 12.52 9.14 9.67
N MET A 69 11.56 8.29 9.25
CA MET A 69 11.88 7.09 8.46
C MET A 69 11.94 7.43 6.96
N LYS A 70 12.96 8.21 6.64
CA LYS A 70 13.54 8.37 5.31
C LYS A 70 14.51 7.20 5.10
N ASP A 71 13.99 6.02 4.78
CA ASP A 71 14.55 5.06 3.82
C ASP A 71 13.67 3.80 3.79
N VAL A 72 12.54 3.87 3.09
CA VAL A 72 12.09 2.69 2.35
C VAL A 72 12.06 3.13 0.91
N PHE A 73 13.21 2.98 0.27
CA PHE A 73 13.26 2.68 -1.15
C PHE A 73 12.06 1.77 -1.45
N THR A 74 11.11 2.24 -2.26
CA THR A 74 10.05 1.38 -2.78
C THR A 74 10.71 0.07 -3.19
N ASN A 75 10.36 -1.00 -2.52
CA ASN A 75 10.74 -2.35 -2.87
C ASN A 75 10.32 -2.56 -4.32
N ARG A 76 11.27 -2.31 -5.24
CA ARG A 76 11.23 -2.68 -6.64
C ARG A 76 11.15 -4.21 -6.65
N CYS A 77 9.94 -4.76 -6.66
CA CYS A 77 9.78 -6.11 -7.18
C CYS A 77 9.83 -6.00 -8.71
N GLY A 78 11.00 -6.26 -9.27
CA GLY A 78 11.19 -6.39 -10.71
C GLY A 78 12.57 -5.97 -11.19
N GLU A 79 13.63 -6.66 -10.75
CA GLU A 79 14.78 -6.80 -11.65
C GLU A 79 14.41 -7.93 -12.63
N PRO A 80 14.42 -7.69 -13.97
CA PRO A 80 14.32 -8.80 -14.91
C PRO A 80 15.55 -9.68 -14.74
N MET A 81 15.35 -11.00 -14.57
CA MET A 81 16.46 -11.95 -14.70
C MET A 81 17.08 -11.76 -16.08
N ASN A 82 18.30 -11.22 -16.10
CA ASN A 82 19.23 -11.41 -17.19
C ASN A 82 19.45 -12.92 -17.35
N SER A 83 18.75 -13.52 -18.31
CA SER A 83 19.19 -14.79 -18.89
C SER A 83 20.45 -14.47 -19.68
N LEU A 84 21.61 -14.78 -19.09
CA LEU A 84 22.89 -14.87 -19.80
C LEU A 84 22.68 -15.80 -20.99
N ARG A 85 22.44 -15.21 -22.17
CA ARG A 85 22.44 -15.93 -23.44
C ARG A 85 23.91 -16.16 -23.75
N GLY A 86 24.33 -17.42 -23.63
CA GLY A 86 25.70 -17.84 -23.81
C GLY A 86 26.25 -17.42 -25.17
N THR A 87 27.53 -17.05 -25.15
CA THR A 87 28.43 -17.09 -26.30
C THR A 87 28.40 -18.48 -26.92
N LEU A 88 28.21 -18.58 -28.23
CA LEU A 88 28.71 -19.68 -29.07
C LEU A 88 28.68 -19.25 -30.55
N ALA A 89 29.86 -19.37 -31.17
CA ALA A 89 30.26 -19.18 -32.58
C ALA A 89 30.42 -17.73 -33.07
#